data_AF-A0A2W4TXT6-F1
#
_entry.id   AF-A0A2W4TXT6-F1
#
_cell.length_a   1.000
_cell.length_b   1.000
_cell.length_c   1.000
_cell.angle_alpha   90.00
_cell.angle_beta   90.00
_cell.angle_gamma   90.00
#
_symmetry.space_group_name_H-M   'P 1'
#
loop_
_entity.id
_entity.type
_entity.pdbx_description
1 polymer ?
#
loop_
_entity_poly.entity_id
_entity_poly.type
_entity_poly.pdbx_seq_one_letter_code
_entity_poly.pdbx_strand_id
1 'polypeptide(L)'
;MDEHRIDLSPLDPAADPDRWERLVRAITTAAAPELARRAASRSVIAEIGHWLRPALAAGIVLAAAAAATLSVLDREVEIRPAPVAGLEEALELGEPVSLWLTEDRAPTTSDLLLALEREAP
;
A
#
# COMPACT_ATOMS: atom_id res chain seq x y z
N MET A 1 6.08 13.56 56.11
CA MET A 1 4.71 13.89 55.70
C MET A 1 3.95 12.59 55.66
N ASP A 2 2.96 12.41 56.51
CA ASP A 2 2.10 11.24 56.40
C ASP A 2 1.26 11.38 55.12
N GLU A 3 1.61 10.61 54.10
CA GLU A 3 0.81 10.45 52.89
C GLU A 3 -0.49 9.71 53.26
N HIS A 4 -1.45 10.47 53.79
CA HIS A 4 -2.82 9.99 53.91
C HIS A 4 -3.35 9.78 52.50
N ARG A 5 -3.34 8.51 52.08
CA ARG A 5 -3.87 8.08 50.79
C ARG A 5 -5.33 8.52 50.70
N ILE A 6 -5.62 9.39 49.73
CA ILE A 6 -6.96 9.91 49.51
C ILE A 6 -7.90 8.73 49.25
N ASP A 7 -8.95 8.60 50.06
CA ASP A 7 -9.97 7.59 49.85
C ASP A 7 -10.83 7.97 48.65
N LEU A 8 -10.78 7.13 47.61
CA LEU A 8 -11.54 7.29 46.36
C LEU A 8 -12.75 6.35 46.30
N SER A 9 -13.03 5.60 47.37
CA SER A 9 -14.24 4.76 47.47
C SER A 9 -15.54 5.50 47.16
N PRO A 10 -15.71 6.82 47.46
CA PRO A 10 -16.92 7.55 47.09
C PRO A 10 -17.08 7.79 45.59
N LEU A 11 -16.04 7.54 44.79
CA LEU A 11 -16.00 7.63 43.33
C LEU A 11 -16.10 6.26 42.64
N ASP A 12 -16.37 5.19 43.39
CA ASP A 12 -16.61 3.87 42.79
C ASP A 12 -17.99 3.83 42.11
N PRO A 13 -18.05 3.62 40.78
CA PRO A 13 -19.32 3.54 40.04
C PRO A 13 -20.14 2.30 40.40
N ALA A 14 -19.49 1.23 40.88
CA ALA A 14 -20.15 -0.05 41.17
C ALA A 14 -20.82 -0.07 42.55
N ALA A 15 -20.41 0.81 43.46
CA ALA A 15 -20.95 0.88 44.82
C ALA A 15 -22.37 1.50 44.87
N ASP A 16 -22.68 2.46 44.00
CA ASP A 16 -24.01 3.06 43.86
C ASP A 16 -24.21 3.62 42.44
N PRO A 17 -24.77 2.82 41.51
CA PRO A 17 -24.92 3.22 40.10
C PRO A 17 -25.89 4.40 39.92
N ASP A 18 -26.94 4.48 40.74
CA ASP A 18 -27.95 5.54 40.63
C ASP A 18 -27.38 6.89 41.08
N ARG A 19 -26.59 6.90 42.16
CA ARG A 19 -25.85 8.10 42.60
C ARG A 19 -24.80 8.50 41.58
N TRP A 20 -24.09 7.53 41.02
CA TRP A 20 -23.11 7.79 39.97
C TRP A 20 -23.75 8.46 38.75
N GLU A 21 -24.89 7.95 38.27
CA GLU A 21 -25.59 8.54 37.12
C GLU A 21 -26.07 9.98 37.42
N ARG A 22 -26.57 10.24 38.63
CA ARG A 22 -26.94 11.60 39.06
C ARG A 22 -25.73 12.55 39.06
N LEU A 23 -24.57 12.10 39.55
CA LEU A 23 -23.34 12.88 39.54
C LEU A 23 -22.87 13.17 38.11
N VAL A 24 -22.85 12.17 37.24
CA VAL A 24 -22.48 12.33 35.82
C VAL A 24 -23.42 13.33 35.14
N ARG A 25 -24.72 13.20 35.36
CA ARG A 25 -25.73 14.11 34.78
C ARG A 25 -25.54 15.55 35.28
N ALA A 26 -25.29 15.74 36.57
CA ALA A 26 -25.06 17.05 37.15
C ALA A 26 -23.79 17.71 36.59
N ILE A 27 -22.69 16.96 36.53
CA ILE A 27 -21.41 17.43 35.97
C ILE A 27 -21.57 17.78 34.48
N THR A 28 -22.19 16.89 33.71
CA THR A 28 -22.38 17.09 32.26
C THR A 28 -23.25 18.31 31.99
N THR A 29 -24.31 18.51 32.78
CA THR A 29 -25.18 19.69 32.67
C THR A 29 -24.43 20.97 33.03
N ALA A 30 -23.63 20.96 34.10
CA ALA A 30 -22.83 22.12 34.50
C ALA A 30 -21.71 22.43 33.49
N ALA A 31 -21.14 21.41 32.85
CA ALA A 31 -20.08 21.55 31.85
C ALA A 31 -20.60 21.89 30.44
N ALA A 32 -21.90 21.72 30.17
CA ALA A 32 -22.51 21.93 28.86
C ALA A 32 -22.13 23.27 28.16
N PRO A 33 -22.16 24.45 28.82
CA PRO A 33 -21.81 25.70 28.16
C PRO A 33 -20.32 25.77 27.75
N GLU A 34 -19.42 25.22 28.57
CA GLU A 34 -17.99 25.16 28.25
C GLU A 34 -17.70 24.15 27.13
N LEU A 35 -18.40 23.01 27.13
CA LEU A 35 -18.32 22.04 26.04
C LEU A 35 -18.83 22.64 24.72
N ALA A 36 -19.91 23.41 24.75
CA ALA A 36 -20.43 24.12 23.58
C ALA A 36 -19.43 25.18 23.08
N ARG A 37 -18.82 25.96 23.99
CA ARG A 37 -17.77 26.93 23.67
C ARG A 37 -16.57 26.24 23.00
N ARG A 38 -16.11 25.11 23.54
CA ARG A 38 -15.01 24.33 22.98
C ARG A 38 -15.36 23.72 21.62
N ALA A 39 -16.56 23.17 21.48
CA ALA A 39 -17.05 22.63 20.22
C ALA A 39 -17.11 23.71 19.12
N ALA A 40 -17.52 24.94 19.46
CA ALA A 40 -17.49 26.06 18.52
C ALA A 40 -16.06 26.49 18.12
N SER A 41 -15.07 26.32 19.00
CA SER A 41 -13.65 26.62 18.72
C SER A 41 -12.88 25.49 18.02
N ARG A 42 -13.30 24.23 18.20
CA ARG A 42 -12.71 23.05 17.55
C ARG A 42 -13.42 22.77 16.23
N SER A 43 -12.87 23.29 15.15
CA SER A 43 -13.29 22.88 13.81
C SER A 43 -12.81 21.45 13.57
N VAL A 44 -13.73 20.48 13.53
CA VAL A 44 -13.46 19.08 13.16
C VAL A 44 -12.75 19.00 11.80
N ILE A 45 -13.09 19.91 10.89
CA ILE A 45 -12.45 20.06 9.58
C ILE A 45 -11.00 20.52 9.73
N ALA A 46 -10.67 21.37 10.69
CA ALA A 46 -9.30 21.78 10.97
C ALA A 46 -8.47 20.63 11.57
N GLU A 47 -9.07 19.79 12.41
CA GLU A 47 -8.41 18.59 12.95
C GLU A 47 -8.09 17.58 11.84
N ILE A 48 -9.05 17.32 10.93
CA ILE A 48 -8.83 16.47 9.74
C ILE A 48 -7.78 17.11 8.81
N GLY A 49 -7.88 18.42 8.59
CA GLY A 49 -6.93 19.18 7.76
C GLY A 49 -5.50 19.17 8.32
N HIS A 50 -5.34 19.09 9.64
CA HIS A 50 -4.02 19.01 10.28
C HIS A 50 -3.26 17.72 9.89
N TRP A 51 -3.98 16.62 9.64
CA TRP A 51 -3.39 15.36 9.17
C TRP A 51 -3.08 15.35 7.67
N LEU A 52 -3.66 16.28 6.91
CA LEU A 52 -3.49 16.32 5.46
C LEU A 52 -2.04 16.63 5.06
N ARG A 53 -1.40 17.59 5.77
CA ARG A 53 -0.02 18.01 5.49
C ARG A 53 1.02 16.90 5.71
N PRO A 54 1.03 16.18 6.85
CA PRO A 54 1.93 15.04 7.01
C PRO A 54 1.59 13.87 6.09
N ALA A 55 0.30 13.60 5.80
CA ALA A 55 -0.10 12.54 4.86
C ALA A 55 0.40 12.80 3.44
N LEU A 56 0.26 14.04 2.94
CA LEU A 56 0.79 14.44 1.63
C LEU A 56 2.32 14.38 1.59
N ALA A 57 3.00 14.79 2.67
CA ALA A 57 4.46 14.68 2.74
C ALA A 57 4.92 13.22 2.64
N ALA A 58 4.27 12.30 3.36
CA ALA A 58 4.55 10.87 3.26
C ALA A 58 4.27 10.33 1.85
N GLY A 59 3.16 10.74 1.24
CA GLY A 59 2.82 10.38 -0.13
C GLY A 59 3.86 10.84 -1.16
N ILE A 60 4.36 12.07 -1.04
CA ILE A 60 5.41 12.61 -1.92
C ILE A 60 6.71 11.81 -1.77
N VAL A 61 7.11 11.49 -0.53
CA VAL A 61 8.32 10.68 -0.29
C VAL A 61 8.18 9.30 -0.91
N LEU A 62 7.02 8.65 -0.73
CA LEU A 62 6.76 7.35 -1.32
C LEU A 62 6.75 7.40 -2.86
N ALA A 63 6.12 8.42 -3.44
CA ALA A 63 6.09 8.63 -4.88
C ALA A 63 7.49 8.88 -5.45
N ALA A 64 8.31 9.69 -4.77
CA ALA A 64 9.69 9.94 -5.17
C ALA A 64 10.55 8.67 -5.09
N ALA A 65 10.39 7.87 -4.04
CA ALA A 65 11.08 6.59 -3.89
C ALA A 65 10.67 5.61 -5.00
N ALA A 66 9.37 5.47 -5.27
CA ALA A 66 8.85 4.64 -6.35
C ALA A 66 9.38 5.08 -7.72
N ALA A 67 9.35 6.38 -8.01
CA ALA A 67 9.89 6.93 -9.25
C ALA A 67 11.38 6.64 -9.39
N ALA A 68 12.17 6.84 -8.32
CA ALA A 68 13.60 6.53 -8.32
C ALA A 68 13.87 5.05 -8.58
N THR A 69 13.11 4.15 -7.93
CA THR A 69 13.26 2.70 -8.17
C THR A 69 12.94 2.30 -9.60
N LEU A 70 11.87 2.85 -10.19
CA LEU A 70 11.52 2.60 -11.59
C LEU A 70 12.59 3.11 -12.54
N SER A 71 13.13 4.32 -12.30
CA SER A 71 14.21 4.87 -13.13
C SER A 71 15.51 4.05 -13.06
N VAL A 72 15.78 3.39 -11.93
CA VAL A 72 16.93 2.47 -11.82
C VAL A 72 16.68 1.19 -12.62
N LEU A 73 15.49 0.59 -12.52
CA LEU A 73 15.13 -0.60 -13.30
C LEU A 73 15.18 -0.34 -14.80
N ASP A 74 14.66 0.80 -15.26
CA ASP A 74 14.65 1.17 -16.68
C ASP A 74 16.08 1.27 -17.24
N ARG A 75 17.00 1.84 -16.45
CA ARG A 75 18.43 1.89 -16.80
C ARG A 75 19.08 0.51 -16.85
N GLU A 76 18.71 -0.41 -15.95
CA GLU A 76 19.24 -1.77 -15.97
C GLU A 76 18.75 -2.57 -17.18
N VAL A 77 17.52 -2.31 -17.65
CA VAL A 77 16.96 -2.88 -18.88
C VAL A 77 17.69 -2.35 -20.12
N GLU A 78 18.10 -1.09 -20.13
CA GLU A 78 18.84 -0.50 -21.26
C GLU A 78 20.32 -0.97 -21.32
N ILE A 79 20.92 -1.31 -20.17
CA ILE A 79 22.34 -1.71 -20.07
C ILE A 79 22.54 -3.22 -20.27
N ARG A 80 21.54 -4.06 -19.98
CA ARG A 80 21.57 -5.47 -20.38
C ARG A 80 20.90 -5.63 -21.75
N PRO A 81 21.63 -5.98 -22.82
CA PRO A 81 20.94 -6.65 -23.93
C PRO A 81 20.29 -7.88 -23.31
N ALA A 82 18.96 -7.93 -23.30
CA ALA A 82 18.26 -9.14 -22.92
C ALA A 82 18.83 -10.27 -23.78
N PRO A 83 19.33 -11.39 -23.22
CA PRO A 83 19.31 -12.61 -24.00
C PRO A 83 17.83 -12.79 -24.33
N VAL A 84 17.47 -12.63 -25.60
CA VAL A 84 16.18 -13.03 -26.12
C VAL A 84 16.18 -14.56 -26.08
N ALA A 85 16.13 -15.12 -24.87
CA ALA A 85 15.42 -16.37 -24.61
C ALA A 85 13.93 -15.99 -24.70
N GLY A 86 13.53 -15.60 -25.91
CA GLY A 86 12.16 -15.31 -26.26
C GLY A 86 11.36 -16.59 -26.14
N LEU A 87 10.04 -16.43 -26.14
CA LEU A 87 9.00 -17.47 -26.12
C LEU A 87 9.35 -18.83 -26.78
N GLU A 88 10.23 -18.84 -27.78
CA GLU A 88 10.81 -19.99 -28.48
C GLU A 88 11.49 -21.02 -27.57
N GLU A 89 12.31 -20.60 -26.60
CA GLU A 89 12.98 -21.52 -25.66
C GLU A 89 12.00 -22.08 -24.62
N ALA A 90 10.97 -21.31 -24.27
CA ALA A 90 9.89 -21.74 -23.38
C ALA A 90 8.89 -22.69 -24.06
N LEU A 91 8.86 -22.72 -25.40
CA LEU A 91 7.99 -23.58 -26.22
C LEU A 91 8.75 -24.79 -26.80
N GLU A 92 10.04 -24.97 -26.46
CA GLU A 92 10.92 -26.01 -27.01
C GLU A 92 10.86 -26.09 -28.54
N LEU A 93 10.77 -24.94 -29.22
CA LEU A 93 10.71 -24.93 -30.67
C LEU A 93 12.07 -25.36 -31.24
N GLY A 94 12.05 -26.33 -32.15
CA GLY A 94 13.26 -26.83 -32.80
C GLY A 94 14.01 -25.74 -33.56
N GLU A 95 15.33 -25.91 -33.68
CA GLU A 95 16.27 -24.97 -34.31
C GLU A 95 15.79 -24.37 -35.67
N PRO A 96 15.13 -25.12 -36.58
CA PRO A 96 14.66 -24.55 -37.85
C PRO A 96 13.57 -23.48 -37.67
N VAL A 97 12.71 -23.64 -36.66
CA VAL A 97 11.56 -22.75 -36.42
C VAL A 97 12.02 -21.43 -35.81
N SER A 98 12.98 -21.47 -34.89
CA SER A 98 13.61 -20.27 -34.31
C SER A 98 14.28 -19.39 -35.36
N LEU A 99 14.92 -20.00 -36.36
CA LEU A 99 15.58 -19.25 -37.43
C LEU A 99 14.57 -18.51 -38.31
N TRP A 100 13.44 -19.13 -38.66
CA TRP A 100 12.38 -18.47 -39.43
C TRP A 100 11.71 -17.32 -38.67
N LEU A 101 11.52 -17.47 -37.36
CA LEU A 101 10.98 -16.43 -36.50
C LEU A 101 11.95 -15.25 -36.34
N THR A 102 13.24 -15.54 -36.17
CA THR A 102 14.30 -14.51 -36.07
C THR A 102 14.42 -13.70 -37.37
N GLU A 103 14.25 -14.34 -38.52
CA GLU A 103 14.35 -13.71 -39.84
C GLU A 103 13.02 -13.10 -40.34
N ASP A 104 11.94 -13.17 -39.55
CA ASP A 104 10.57 -12.78 -39.92
C ASP A 104 10.14 -13.34 -41.29
N ARG A 105 10.49 -14.62 -41.53
CA ARG A 105 10.28 -15.31 -42.81
C ARG A 105 9.30 -16.47 -42.64
N ALA A 106 8.31 -16.55 -43.52
CA ALA A 106 7.44 -17.73 -43.57
C ALA A 106 8.21 -18.95 -44.13
N PRO A 107 8.05 -20.15 -43.55
CA PRO A 107 8.65 -21.36 -44.10
C PRO A 107 8.09 -21.67 -45.49
N THR A 108 8.96 -22.12 -46.39
CA THR A 108 8.54 -22.67 -47.68
C THR A 108 8.27 -24.17 -47.55
N THR A 109 7.56 -24.74 -48.53
CA THR A 109 7.28 -26.18 -48.57
C THR A 109 8.55 -27.04 -48.58
N SER A 110 9.63 -26.56 -49.20
CA SER A 110 10.93 -27.24 -49.19
C SER A 110 11.58 -27.25 -47.80
N ASP A 111 11.41 -26.16 -47.04
CA ASP A 111 12.01 -26.03 -45.70
C ASP A 111 11.35 -26.97 -44.69
N LEU A 112 10.03 -27.16 -44.82
CA LEU A 112 9.27 -28.10 -44.00
C LEU A 112 9.67 -29.56 -44.28
N LEU A 113 9.94 -29.91 -45.55
CA LEU A 113 10.39 -31.26 -45.92
C LEU A 113 11.80 -31.55 -45.37
N LEU A 114 12.71 -30.57 -45.45
CA LEU A 114 14.06 -30.70 -44.90
C LEU A 114 14.07 -30.79 -43.37
N ALA A 115 13.18 -30.05 -42.69
CA ALA A 115 13.03 -30.14 -41.25
C ALA A 115 12.54 -31.54 -40.81
N LEU A 116 11.58 -32.11 -41.55
CA LEU A 116 11.04 -33.44 -41.29
C LEU A 116 12.06 -34.56 -41.53
N GLU A 117 12.90 -34.44 -42.58
CA GLU A 117 13.95 -35.42 -42.88
C GLU A 117 15.08 -35.44 -41.85
N ARG A 118 15.38 -34.30 -41.20
CA ARG A 118 16.40 -34.20 -40.14
C ARG A 118 15.96 -34.79 -38.80
N GLU A 119 14.66 -35.00 -38.60
CA GLU A 119 14.09 -35.47 -37.33
C GLU A 119 13.74 -36.97 -37.36
N ALA A 120 13.92 -37.64 -38.51
CA ALA A 120 13.88 -39.08 -38.61
C ALA A 120 15.21 -39.71 -38.09
N PRO A 121 15.16 -40.78 -37.28
CA PRO A 121 16.36 -41.40 -36.70
C PRO A 121 17.28 -42.09 -37.72
#